data_AF-E3ZPA7-F1
#
_entry.id   AF-E3ZPA7-F1
#
_cell.length_a   1.000
_cell.length_b   1.000
_cell.length_c   1.000
_cell.angle_alpha   90.00
_cell.angle_beta   90.00
_cell.angle_gamma   90.00
#
_symmetry.space_group_name_H-M   'P 1'
#
loop_
_entity.id
_entity.type
_entity.pdbx_description
1 polymer ?
#
loop_
_entity_poly.entity_id
_entity_poly.type
_entity_poly.pdbx_seq_one_letter_code
_entity_poly.pdbx_strand_id
1 'polypeptide(L)'
;MKKGKLNLLNTPDELYVTPSQFWSEYNQPWLDEVIKRRDPVKVATKPINDNLYRFNEETFKQELTGFEKEYFYLKEHGYEFDSKTSEMKYKK
;
A
#
# COMPACT_ATOMS: atom_id res chain seq x y z
N MET A 1 -10.88 -15.41 4.62
CA MET A 1 -9.95 -15.67 3.50
C MET A 1 -9.04 -16.86 3.84
N LYS A 2 -8.64 -17.68 2.85
CA LYS A 2 -7.89 -18.94 3.09
C LYS A 2 -6.38 -18.70 3.11
N LYS A 3 -5.66 -19.38 4.01
CA LYS A 3 -4.19 -19.38 4.13
C LYS A 3 -3.53 -19.78 2.79
N GLY A 4 -2.55 -18.99 2.32
CA GLY A 4 -1.80 -19.28 1.08
C GLY A 4 -2.35 -18.70 -0.22
N LYS A 5 -3.25 -17.71 -0.17
CA LYS A 5 -3.70 -16.96 -1.36
C LYS A 5 -3.06 -15.56 -1.41
N LEU A 6 -2.75 -15.09 -2.63
CA LEU A 6 -2.31 -13.73 -2.90
C LEU A 6 -3.50 -12.77 -2.73
N ASN A 7 -3.36 -11.76 -1.88
CA ASN A 7 -4.33 -10.67 -1.79
C ASN A 7 -3.93 -9.60 -2.80
N LEU A 8 -4.72 -9.43 -3.86
CA LEU A 8 -4.55 -8.38 -4.85
C LEU A 8 -5.66 -7.34 -4.63
N LEU A 9 -5.28 -6.09 -4.39
CA LEU A 9 -6.22 -4.98 -4.47
C LEU A 9 -6.39 -4.64 -5.95
N ASN A 10 -7.51 -5.04 -6.54
CA ASN A 10 -7.88 -4.63 -7.89
C ASN A 10 -9.25 -3.96 -7.82
N THR A 11 -9.33 -2.73 -8.30
CA THR A 11 -10.55 -1.93 -8.28
C THR A 11 -10.77 -1.39 -9.69
N PRO A 12 -11.96 -1.56 -10.30
CA PRO A 12 -12.29 -0.94 -11.58
C PRO A 12 -12.01 0.56 -11.61
N ASP A 13 -11.52 1.07 -12.75
CA ASP A 13 -11.18 2.49 -12.94
C ASP A 13 -12.37 3.43 -12.60
N GLU A 14 -13.61 2.97 -12.84
CA GLU A 14 -14.84 3.71 -12.54
C GLU A 14 -15.01 4.05 -11.05
N LEU A 15 -14.35 3.30 -10.16
CA LEU A 15 -14.40 3.51 -8.71
C LEU A 15 -13.26 4.41 -8.21
N TYR A 16 -12.31 4.78 -9.09
CA TYR A 16 -11.24 5.72 -8.79
C TYR A 16 -11.69 7.14 -9.14
N VAL A 17 -12.31 7.84 -8.17
CA VAL A 17 -12.79 9.22 -8.38
C VAL A 17 -11.73 10.22 -7.94
N THR A 18 -11.19 10.08 -6.72
CA THR A 18 -10.06 10.89 -6.24
C THR A 18 -9.12 10.05 -5.39
N PRO A 19 -7.82 10.43 -5.27
CA PRO A 19 -6.88 9.71 -4.42
C PRO A 19 -7.33 9.58 -2.95
N SER A 20 -7.93 10.64 -2.40
CA SER A 20 -8.41 10.64 -1.01
C SER A 20 -9.60 9.70 -0.82
N GLN A 21 -10.59 9.75 -1.72
CA GLN A 21 -11.76 8.86 -1.68
C GLN A 21 -11.33 7.40 -1.82
N PHE A 22 -10.49 7.10 -2.81
CA PHE A 22 -10.04 5.74 -3.06
C PHE A 22 -9.29 5.15 -1.86
N TRP A 23 -8.45 5.97 -1.22
CA TRP A 23 -7.78 5.57 0.01
C TRP A 23 -8.76 5.24 1.14
N SER A 24 -9.71 6.14 1.42
CA SER A 24 -10.64 5.97 2.54
C SER A 24 -11.62 4.82 2.34
N GLU A 25 -12.03 4.56 1.10
CA GLU A 25 -13.07 3.58 0.80
C GLU A 25 -12.52 2.19 0.48
N TYR A 26 -11.31 2.09 -0.08
CA TYR A 26 -10.75 0.82 -0.53
C TYR A 26 -9.43 0.46 0.15
N ASN A 27 -8.39 1.29 0.02
CA ASN A 27 -7.04 0.88 0.46
C ASN A 27 -6.98 0.70 1.98
N GLN A 28 -7.46 1.69 2.74
CA GLN A 28 -7.35 1.65 4.20
C GLN A 28 -8.17 0.49 4.80
N PRO A 29 -9.46 0.30 4.48
CA PRO A 29 -10.23 -0.83 5.02
C PRO A 29 -9.64 -2.20 4.64
N TRP A 30 -9.09 -2.33 3.43
CA TRP A 30 -8.44 -3.56 3.00
C TRP A 30 -7.15 -3.83 3.78
N LEU A 31 -6.32 -2.80 3.98
CA LEU A 31 -5.09 -2.89 4.78
C LEU A 31 -5.40 -3.20 6.24
N ASP A 32 -6.45 -2.61 6.82
CA ASP A 32 -6.88 -2.89 8.20
C ASP A 32 -7.19 -4.37 8.40
N GLU A 33 -7.90 -4.96 7.44
CA GLU A 33 -8.24 -6.38 7.46
C GLU A 33 -6.99 -7.28 7.23
N VAL A 34 -6.04 -6.85 6.40
CA VAL A 34 -4.72 -7.51 6.27
C VAL A 34 -3.93 -7.48 7.58
N ILE A 35 -3.84 -6.31 8.20
CA ILE A 35 -3.13 -6.07 9.47
C ILE A 35 -3.74 -6.92 10.59
N LYS A 36 -5.07 -6.94 10.68
CA LYS A 36 -5.82 -7.75 11.65
C LYS A 36 -5.52 -9.25 11.54
N ARG A 37 -5.32 -9.75 10.31
CA ARG A 37 -4.95 -11.15 10.06
C ARG A 37 -3.43 -11.39 10.13
N ARG A 38 -2.63 -10.33 10.15
CA ARG A 38 -1.16 -10.37 10.06
C ARG A 38 -0.68 -11.06 8.79
N ASP A 39 -1.45 -10.94 7.71
CA ASP A 39 -1.09 -11.52 6.42
C ASP A 39 0.14 -10.80 5.85
N PRO A 40 1.11 -11.51 5.25
CA PRO A 40 2.17 -10.86 4.49
C PRO A 40 1.60 -10.18 3.25
N VAL A 41 2.11 -9.00 2.91
CA VAL A 41 1.69 -8.24 1.72
C VAL A 41 2.78 -8.28 0.68
N LYS A 42 2.50 -8.85 -0.50
CA LYS A 42 3.42 -8.80 -1.64
C LYS A 42 3.49 -7.38 -2.19
N VAL A 43 4.71 -6.92 -2.42
CA VAL A 43 5.01 -5.60 -2.96
C VAL A 43 5.60 -5.79 -4.36
N ALA A 44 4.88 -5.35 -5.38
CA ALA A 44 5.32 -5.49 -6.78
C ALA A 44 6.44 -4.52 -7.17
N THR A 45 6.52 -3.38 -6.47
CA THR A 45 7.45 -2.28 -6.78
C THR A 45 8.44 -2.11 -5.63
N LYS A 46 9.75 -2.06 -5.90
CA LYS A 46 10.73 -1.83 -4.82
C LYS A 46 10.50 -0.44 -4.20
N PRO A 47 10.47 -0.32 -2.85
CA PRO A 47 10.31 0.96 -2.17
C PRO A 47 11.63 1.75 -2.19
N ILE A 48 11.99 2.24 -3.37
CA ILE A 48 13.09 3.19 -3.60
C ILE A 48 12.51 4.59 -3.78
N ASN A 49 13.27 5.64 -3.42
CA ASN A 49 12.81 7.03 -3.39
C ASN A 49 12.10 7.50 -4.68
N ASP A 50 12.50 6.99 -5.85
CA ASP A 50 11.90 7.37 -7.13
C ASP A 50 10.48 6.81 -7.34
N ASN A 51 10.17 5.65 -6.74
CA ASN A 51 8.83 5.04 -6.78
C ASN A 51 7.95 5.53 -5.63
N LEU A 52 8.58 6.23 -4.71
CA LEU A 52 7.97 6.75 -3.52
C LEU A 52 7.29 8.06 -3.92
N TYR A 53 8.06 9.10 -4.23
CA TYR A 53 7.51 10.43 -4.45
C TYR A 53 7.12 10.67 -5.91
N ARG A 54 6.01 11.39 -6.14
CA ARG A 54 5.70 11.99 -7.45
C ARG A 54 5.80 13.50 -7.36
N PHE A 55 6.30 14.13 -8.42
CA PHE A 55 6.22 15.57 -8.56
C PHE A 55 4.85 15.95 -9.14
N ASN A 56 4.10 16.79 -8.42
CA ASN A 56 2.87 17.37 -8.95
C ASN A 56 3.22 18.70 -9.64
N GLU A 57 3.12 18.73 -10.96
CA GLU A 57 3.42 19.93 -11.77
C GLU A 57 2.41 21.06 -11.56
N GLU A 58 1.17 20.76 -11.14
CA GLU A 58 0.13 21.76 -10.91
C GLU A 58 0.34 22.50 -9.58
N THR A 59 0.77 21.78 -8.54
CA THR A 59 1.00 22.35 -7.20
C THR A 59 2.46 22.69 -6.92
N PHE A 60 3.38 22.30 -7.82
CA PHE A 60 4.83 22.39 -7.69
C PHE A 60 5.38 21.77 -6.40
N LYS A 61 4.77 20.67 -5.94
CA LYS A 61 5.13 19.98 -4.70
C LYS A 61 5.48 18.52 -4.96
N GLN A 62 6.36 17.97 -4.13
CA GLN A 62 6.49 16.52 -4.01
C GLN A 62 5.31 15.98 -3.21
N GLU A 63 4.57 15.07 -3.82
CA GLU A 63 3.46 14.37 -3.21
C GLU A 63 3.79 12.89 -3.06
N LEU A 64 3.20 12.26 -2.04
CA LEU A 64 3.33 10.83 -1.89
C LEU A 64 2.53 10.11 -2.98
N THR A 65 3.07 9.03 -3.55
CA THR A 65 2.25 8.15 -4.39
C THR A 65 1.30 7.31 -3.53
N GLY A 66 0.24 6.76 -4.15
CA GLY A 66 -0.67 5.83 -3.45
C GLY A 66 0.08 4.63 -2.84
N PHE A 67 1.12 4.15 -3.53
CA PHE A 67 1.99 3.07 -3.09
C PHE A 67 2.75 3.42 -1.79
N GLU A 68 3.22 4.65 -1.64
CA GLU A 68 3.87 5.06 -0.39
C GLU A 68 2.94 5.06 0.80
N LYS A 69 1.71 5.53 0.57
CA LYS A 69 0.72 5.64 1.64
C LYS A 69 0.43 4.26 2.21
N GLU A 70 0.31 3.24 1.35
CA GLU A 70 0.18 1.83 1.75
C GLU A 70 1.42 1.31 2.50
N TYR A 71 2.61 1.60 1.97
CA TYR A 71 3.88 1.18 2.56
C TYR A 71 4.09 1.75 3.97
N PHE A 72 3.92 3.06 4.15
CA PHE A 72 4.06 3.71 5.45
C PHE A 72 2.98 3.27 6.43
N TYR A 73 1.73 3.12 5.97
CA TYR A 73 0.64 2.63 6.82
C TYR A 73 0.95 1.25 7.41
N LEU A 74 1.45 0.31 6.59
CA LEU A 74 1.89 -1.00 7.07
C LEU A 74 3.05 -0.88 8.08
N LYS A 75 4.03 -0.01 7.82
CA LYS A 75 5.17 0.21 8.74
C LYS A 75 4.73 0.74 10.10
N GLU A 76 3.83 1.72 10.13
CA GLU A 76 3.25 2.28 11.35
C GLU A 76 2.54 1.19 12.19
N HIS A 77 1.95 0.20 11.51
CA HIS A 77 1.26 -0.94 12.11
C HIS A 77 2.16 -2.18 12.34
N GLY A 78 3.49 -2.00 12.35
CA GLY A 78 4.43 -3.03 12.79
C GLY A 78 4.87 -4.01 11.71
N TYR A 79 4.68 -3.68 10.43
CA TYR A 79 5.25 -4.42 9.32
C TYR A 79 6.64 -3.89 8.91
N GLU A 80 7.47 -4.79 8.41
CA GLU A 80 8.77 -4.47 7.83
C GLU A 80 8.91 -5.08 6.44
N PHE A 81 9.61 -4.36 5.55
CA PHE A 81 9.89 -4.83 4.20
C PHE A 81 11.02 -5.87 4.20
N ASP A 82 10.72 -7.05 3.67
CA ASP A 82 11.69 -8.10 3.39
C ASP A 82 12.05 -8.08 1.90
N SER A 83 13.23 -7.53 1.58
CA SER A 83 13.74 -7.40 0.22
C SER A 83 14.04 -8.72 -0.49
N LYS A 84 14.19 -9.84 0.25
CA LYS A 84 14.43 -11.16 -0.34
C LYS A 84 13.15 -11.76 -0.91
N THR A 85 12.01 -11.44 -0.29
CA THR A 85 10.70 -11.99 -0.67
C THR A 85 9.79 -10.96 -1.33
N SER A 86 10.20 -9.69 -1.35
CA SER A 86 9.39 -8.55 -1.78
C SER A 86 8.04 -8.52 -1.06
N GLU A 87 8.09 -8.64 0.27
CA GLU A 87 6.90 -8.69 1.13
C GLU A 87 7.04 -7.72 2.30
N MET A 88 5.93 -7.08 2.68
CA MET A 88 5.77 -6.50 4.01
C MET A 88 5.35 -7.64 4.95
N LYS A 89 6.10 -7.85 6.03
CA LYS A 89 5.82 -8.88 7.04
C LYS A 89 5.65 -8.26 8.41
N TYR A 90 4.65 -8.71 9.15
CA TYR A 90 4.43 -8.28 10.53
C TYR A 90 5.55 -8.75 11.47
N LYS A 91 6.09 -7.86 12.30
CA LYS A 91 7.27 -8.10 13.15
C LYS A 91 7.12 -7.72 14.63
N LYS A 92 6.09 -6.94 15.01
CA LYS A 92 5.87 -6.47 16.39
C LYS A 92 4.95 -7.38 17.20
#